data_AF-A0A380E191-F1
#
_entry.id   AF-A0A380E191-F1
#
_cell.length_a   1.000
_cell.length_b   1.000
_cell.length_c   1.000
_cell.angle_alpha   90.00
_cell.angle_beta   90.00
_cell.angle_gamma   90.00
#
_symmetry.space_group_name_H-M   'P 1'
#
loop_
_entity.id
_entity.type
_entity.pdbx_description
1 polymer ?
#
loop_
_entity_poly.entity_id
_entity_poly.type
_entity_poly.pdbx_seq_one_letter_code
_entity_poly.pdbx_strand_id
1 'polypeptide(L)'
;MAKPETLPVLNGVLDYRRQITNPYTGEVIKAVPGFNVIAAINEGYVGTLPMNEALKNRFVVIHVDYIDGDILKNVIKEQSLLQDDKQIEQIIKFNEDLRTMSKQGQISEEAASIRALLDLCDLITVMPVERAIKRTIIDKLEDEREQQAIYNAVELNF
;
A
#
# COMPACT_ATOMS: atom_id res chain seq x y z
N MET A 1 -3.81 8.31 13.08
CA MET A 1 -2.83 9.19 12.40
C MET A 1 -2.18 10.12 13.41
N ALA A 2 -0.90 10.43 13.25
CA ALA A 2 -0.27 11.52 14.01
C ALA A 2 -0.96 12.83 13.65
N LYS A 3 -1.33 13.64 14.64
CA LYS A 3 -1.93 14.95 14.35
C LYS A 3 -0.86 15.86 13.75
N PRO A 4 -1.14 16.64 12.70
CA PRO A 4 -0.16 17.52 12.07
C PRO A 4 0.54 18.46 13.07
N GLU A 5 -0.20 18.92 14.09
CA GLU A 5 0.31 19.75 15.18
C GLU A 5 1.38 19.08 16.05
N THR A 6 1.52 17.75 16.00
CA THR A 6 2.54 17.00 16.74
C THR A 6 3.83 16.81 15.93
N LEU A 7 3.79 16.93 14.61
CA LEU A 7 4.95 16.72 13.74
C LEU A 7 6.11 17.71 13.97
N PRO A 8 5.90 18.98 14.36
CA PRO A 8 6.99 19.90 14.63
C PRO A 8 7.95 19.45 15.74
N VAL A 9 7.53 18.55 16.64
CA VAL A 9 8.40 17.99 17.68
C VAL A 9 9.58 17.21 17.07
N LEU A 10 9.39 16.66 15.87
CA LEU A 10 10.41 15.90 15.15
C LEU A 10 11.44 16.81 14.47
N ASN A 11 11.20 18.12 14.35
CA ASN A 11 12.12 19.02 13.65
C ASN A 11 13.54 18.94 14.22
N GLY A 12 13.69 18.97 15.55
CA GLY A 12 15.00 18.92 16.18
C GLY A 12 15.77 17.62 15.92
N VAL A 13 15.07 16.49 15.77
CA VAL A 13 15.72 15.19 15.51
C VAL A 13 16.04 15.00 14.02
N LEU A 14 15.31 15.70 13.15
CA LEU A 14 15.44 15.64 11.70
C LEU A 14 16.40 16.69 11.10
N ASP A 15 16.93 17.62 11.90
CA ASP A 15 18.00 18.54 11.46
C ASP A 15 19.36 18.22 12.08
N TYR A 16 20.35 19.05 11.78
CA TYR A 16 21.73 18.90 12.22
C TYR A 16 21.89 18.76 13.75
N ARG A 17 20.91 19.22 14.54
CA ARG A 17 20.96 19.13 16.01
C ARG A 17 20.76 17.70 16.50
N ARG A 18 20.05 16.85 15.74
CA ARG A 18 19.73 15.45 16.07
C ARG A 18 19.28 15.29 17.52
N GLN A 19 18.34 16.11 17.98
CA GLN A 19 17.87 16.09 19.37
C GLN A 19 16.37 16.35 19.48
N ILE A 20 15.73 15.81 20.52
CA ILE A 20 14.34 16.09 20.86
C ILE A 20 14.26 16.66 22.26
N THR A 21 13.40 17.65 22.46
CA THR A 21 13.13 18.22 23.78
C THR A 21 11.83 17.64 24.30
N ASN A 22 11.86 17.04 25.49
CA ASN A 22 10.65 16.65 26.18
C ASN A 22 9.92 17.91 26.67
N PRO A 23 8.72 18.21 26.17
CA PRO A 23 8.02 19.46 26.51
C PRO A 23 7.54 19.51 27.97
N TYR A 24 7.46 18.37 28.66
CA TYR A 24 7.00 18.30 30.05
C TYR A 24 8.14 18.41 31.07
N THR A 25 9.31 17.86 30.76
CA THR A 25 10.46 17.85 31.69
C THR A 25 11.53 18.87 31.33
N GLY A 26 11.50 19.41 30.10
CA GLY A 26 12.57 20.26 29.55
C GLY A 26 13.84 19.49 29.21
N GLU A 27 13.87 18.17 29.40
CA GLU A 27 15.01 17.33 29.08
C GLU A 27 15.30 17.34 27.58
N VAL A 28 16.58 17.53 27.23
CA VAL A 28 17.05 17.48 25.85
C VAL A 28 17.77 16.16 25.61
N ILE A 29 17.17 15.33 24.77
CA ILE A 29 17.68 14.01 24.42
C ILE A 29 18.37 14.10 23.07
N LYS A 30 19.66 13.78 23.02
CA LYS A 30 20.42 13.70 21.76
C LYS A 30 20.34 12.28 21.19
N ALA A 31 20.13 12.20 19.88
CA ALA A 31 20.09 10.93 19.17
C ALA A 31 21.45 10.24 19.23
N VAL A 32 21.43 8.94 19.54
CA VAL A 32 22.64 8.11 19.56
C VAL A 32 23.25 7.95 18.16
N PRO A 33 24.56 7.63 18.05
CA PRO A 33 25.14 7.20 16.78
C PRO A 33 24.33 6.07 16.15
N GLY A 34 24.05 6.16 14.85
CA GLY A 34 23.23 5.17 14.13
C GLY A 34 21.71 5.37 14.17
N PHE A 35 21.20 6.32 14.97
CA PHE A 35 19.77 6.66 14.93
C PHE A 35 19.38 7.29 13.59
N ASN A 36 18.32 6.76 12.97
CA ASN A 36 17.74 7.20 11.71
C ASN A 36 16.21 7.29 11.83
N VAL A 37 15.58 8.13 11.00
CA VAL A 37 14.12 8.23 10.90
C VAL A 37 13.68 7.81 9.51
N ILE A 38 12.76 6.86 9.44
CA ILE A 38 12.09 6.42 8.21
C ILE A 38 10.59 6.70 8.38
N ALA A 39 9.99 7.34 7.38
CA ALA A 39 8.56 7.64 7.35
C ALA A 39 7.97 7.15 6.03
N ALA A 40 6.72 6.70 6.08
CA ALA A 40 5.93 6.31 4.92
C ALA A 40 4.60 7.05 4.95
N ILE A 41 4.13 7.48 3.77
CA ILE A 41 2.86 8.18 3.60
C ILE A 41 2.20 7.70 2.32
N ASN A 42 0.90 7.44 2.38
CA ASN A 42 0.07 7.19 1.20
C ASN A 42 -0.59 8.53 0.82
N GLU A 43 -0.03 9.23 -0.15
CA GLU A 43 -0.62 10.48 -0.66
C GLU A 43 -1.97 10.17 -1.34
N GLY A 44 -2.94 11.09 -1.26
CA GLY A 44 -4.25 10.93 -1.89
C GLY A 44 -5.28 10.09 -1.11
N TYR A 45 -4.88 9.41 -0.03
CA TYR A 45 -5.81 8.66 0.81
C TYR A 45 -6.70 9.57 1.67
N VAL A 46 -7.98 9.21 1.82
CA VAL A 46 -8.94 9.99 2.60
C VAL A 46 -8.49 10.10 4.06
N GLY A 47 -8.39 11.33 4.56
CA GLY A 47 -7.89 11.61 5.91
C GLY A 47 -6.38 11.80 6.01
N THR A 48 -5.61 11.52 4.96
CA THR A 48 -4.19 11.88 4.90
C THR A 48 -4.04 13.36 4.61
N LEU A 49 -3.58 14.12 5.61
CA LEU A 49 -3.21 15.51 5.40
C LEU A 49 -1.86 15.57 4.68
N PRO A 50 -1.75 16.36 3.60
CA PRO A 50 -0.49 16.50 2.87
C PRO A 50 0.60 17.02 3.81
N MET A 51 1.77 16.42 3.72
CA MET A 51 2.92 16.86 4.51
C MET A 51 3.41 18.23 4.01
N ASN A 52 3.64 19.18 4.91
CA ASN A 52 4.11 20.49 4.50
C ASN A 52 5.52 20.41 3.86
N GLU A 53 5.82 21.35 2.97
CA GLU A 53 7.08 21.37 2.24
C GLU A 53 8.30 21.52 3.16
N ALA A 54 8.16 22.28 4.25
CA ALA A 54 9.24 22.50 5.22
C ALA A 54 9.66 21.21 5.95
N LEU A 55 8.73 20.30 6.22
CA LEU A 55 8.98 18.99 6.80
C LEU A 55 9.48 18.02 5.73
N LYS A 56 8.90 18.04 4.51
CA LYS A 56 9.42 17.29 3.34
C LYS A 56 10.89 17.58 3.08
N ASN A 57 11.33 18.84 3.21
CA ASN A 57 12.72 19.25 3.04
C ASN A 57 13.71 18.69 4.10
N ARG A 58 13.22 17.92 5.08
CA ARG A 58 14.05 17.23 6.08
C ARG A 58 14.16 15.73 5.83
N PHE A 59 13.57 15.24 4.74
CA PHE A 59 13.62 13.85 4.33
C PHE A 59 14.21 13.73 2.92
N VAL A 60 14.83 12.59 2.66
CA VAL A 60 15.03 12.12 1.29
C VAL A 60 13.74 11.42 0.87
N VAL A 61 13.13 11.90 -0.21
CA VAL A 61 11.87 11.35 -0.73
C VAL A 61 12.17 10.23 -1.70
N ILE A 62 11.53 9.08 -1.50
CA ILE A 62 11.58 7.92 -2.40
C ILE A 62 10.14 7.62 -2.81
N HIS A 63 9.87 7.65 -4.12
CA HIS A 63 8.61 7.19 -4.66
C HIS A 63 8.64 5.67 -4.78
N VAL A 64 7.63 5.00 -4.23
CA VAL A 64 7.45 3.56 -4.33
C VAL A 64 6.33 3.31 -5.32
N ASP A 65 6.69 2.86 -6.51
CA ASP A 65 5.72 2.51 -7.55
C ASP A 65 5.05 1.18 -7.23
N TYR A 66 3.84 0.99 -7.75
CA TYR A 66 3.17 -0.30 -7.72
C TYR A 66 3.97 -1.33 -8.52
N ILE A 67 4.16 -2.53 -7.96
CA ILE A 67 4.79 -3.66 -8.63
C ILE A 67 3.86 -4.28 -9.69
N ASP A 68 4.44 -4.77 -10.77
CA ASP A 68 3.70 -5.37 -11.89
C ASP A 68 4.58 -6.36 -12.67
N GLY A 69 3.98 -7.09 -13.62
CA GLY A 69 4.68 -7.98 -14.54
C GLY A 69 5.61 -8.98 -13.84
N ASP A 70 6.86 -9.07 -14.31
CA ASP A 70 7.86 -10.00 -13.78
C ASP A 70 8.19 -9.78 -12.29
N ILE A 71 8.15 -8.52 -11.82
CA ILE A 71 8.40 -8.23 -10.40
C ILE A 71 7.26 -8.81 -9.56
N LEU A 72 6.02 -8.60 -10.00
CA LEU A 72 4.86 -9.14 -9.31
C LEU A 72 4.85 -10.68 -9.35
N LYS A 73 5.22 -11.28 -10.48
CA LYS A 73 5.39 -12.72 -10.61
C LYS A 73 6.34 -13.29 -9.55
N ASN A 74 7.51 -12.66 -9.39
CA ASN A 74 8.49 -13.07 -8.39
C ASN A 74 7.94 -12.92 -6.97
N VAL A 75 7.29 -11.80 -6.66
CA VAL A 75 6.65 -11.58 -5.36
C VAL A 75 5.59 -12.64 -5.06
N ILE A 76 4.74 -13.00 -6.03
CA ILE A 76 3.74 -14.06 -5.86
C ILE A 76 4.42 -15.41 -5.58
N LYS A 77 5.45 -15.77 -6.35
CA LYS A 77 6.18 -17.04 -6.15
C LYS A 77 6.89 -17.13 -4.79
N GLU A 78 7.43 -16.01 -4.32
CA GLU A 78 8.19 -15.94 -3.06
C GLU A 78 7.30 -15.82 -1.82
N GLN A 79 6.14 -15.15 -1.94
CA GLN A 79 5.32 -14.74 -0.79
C GLN A 79 3.93 -15.35 -0.75
N SER A 80 3.59 -16.25 -1.67
CA SER A 80 2.34 -17.01 -1.65
C SER A 80 2.56 -18.50 -1.87
N LEU A 81 1.53 -19.30 -1.62
CA LEU A 81 1.51 -20.74 -1.86
C LEU A 81 1.31 -21.09 -3.33
N LEU A 82 0.96 -20.13 -4.19
CA LEU A 82 0.69 -20.36 -5.60
C LEU A 82 1.98 -20.51 -6.41
N GLN A 83 2.12 -21.65 -7.09
CA GLN A 83 3.32 -21.97 -7.88
C GLN A 83 3.00 -22.25 -9.36
N ASP A 84 1.72 -22.37 -9.72
CA ASP A 84 1.31 -22.61 -11.11
C ASP A 84 1.53 -21.34 -11.95
N ASP A 85 2.51 -21.38 -12.85
CA ASP A 85 2.88 -20.24 -13.69
C ASP A 85 1.71 -19.72 -14.53
N LYS A 86 0.83 -20.59 -15.03
CA LYS A 86 -0.29 -20.16 -15.87
C LYS A 86 -1.31 -19.38 -15.04
N GLN A 87 -1.63 -19.85 -13.83
CA GLN A 87 -2.52 -19.14 -12.91
C GLN A 87 -1.91 -17.81 -12.47
N ILE A 88 -0.61 -17.76 -12.21
CA ILE A 88 0.09 -16.53 -11.84
C ILE A 88 0.00 -15.49 -12.97
N GLU A 89 0.24 -15.89 -14.22
CA GLU A 89 0.09 -14.97 -15.37
C GLU A 89 -1.35 -14.44 -15.51
N GLN A 90 -2.37 -15.27 -15.26
CA GLN A 90 -3.77 -14.84 -15.27
C GLN A 90 -4.05 -13.81 -14.17
N ILE A 91 -3.48 -14.00 -12.97
CA ILE A 91 -3.62 -13.09 -11.83
C ILE A 91 -2.91 -11.76 -12.11
N ILE A 92 -1.73 -11.78 -12.73
CA ILE A 92 -1.00 -10.57 -13.12
C ILE A 92 -1.84 -9.76 -14.11
N LYS A 93 -2.39 -10.40 -15.15
CA LYS A 93 -3.28 -9.73 -16.11
C LYS A 93 -4.52 -9.15 -15.43
N PHE A 94 -5.15 -9.92 -14.53
CA PHE A 94 -6.29 -9.42 -13.75
C PHE A 94 -5.91 -8.20 -12.90
N ASN A 95 -4.72 -8.19 -12.29
CA ASN A 95 -4.21 -7.04 -11.54
C ASN A 95 -3.95 -5.82 -12.44
N GLU A 96 -3.48 -6.00 -13.68
CA GLU A 96 -3.35 -4.92 -14.66
C GLU A 96 -4.71 -4.25 -14.96
N ASP A 97 -5.77 -5.05 -15.12
CA ASP A 97 -7.13 -4.56 -15.32
C ASP A 97 -7.61 -3.77 -14.09
N LEU A 98 -7.47 -4.34 -12.88
CA LEU A 98 -7.84 -3.65 -11.63
C LEU A 98 -7.10 -2.31 -11.46
N ARG A 99 -5.81 -2.27 -11.77
CA ARG A 99 -5.02 -1.03 -11.72
C ARG A 99 -5.49 0.00 -12.74
N THR A 100 -5.87 -0.45 -13.94
CA THR A 100 -6.41 0.43 -14.98
C THR A 100 -7.74 1.03 -14.55
N MET A 101 -8.64 0.20 -14.01
CA MET A 101 -9.93 0.63 -13.46
C MET A 101 -9.73 1.62 -12.31
N SER A 102 -8.76 1.39 -11.43
CA SER A 102 -8.42 2.28 -10.34
C SER A 102 -7.92 3.65 -10.84
N LYS A 103 -7.00 3.67 -11.82
CA LYS A 103 -6.52 4.91 -12.45
C LYS A 103 -7.62 5.72 -13.13
N GLN A 104 -8.68 5.04 -13.61
CA GLN A 104 -9.85 5.68 -14.21
C GLN A 104 -10.90 6.12 -13.18
N GLY A 105 -10.66 5.86 -11.89
CA GLY A 105 -11.60 6.18 -10.81
C GLY A 105 -12.85 5.30 -10.80
N GLN A 106 -12.81 4.12 -11.44
CA GLN A 106 -13.92 3.17 -11.43
C GLN A 106 -13.96 2.34 -10.15
N ILE A 107 -12.79 2.08 -9.56
CA ILE A 107 -12.62 1.39 -8.28
C ILE A 107 -11.61 2.14 -7.42
N SER A 108 -11.70 1.97 -6.10
CA SER A 108 -10.71 2.50 -5.17
C SER A 108 -9.30 1.88 -5.37
N GLU A 109 -8.24 2.60 -5.00
CA GLU A 109 -6.87 2.06 -5.02
C GLU A 109 -6.70 0.83 -4.11
N GLU A 110 -7.49 0.74 -3.05
CA GLU A 110 -7.48 -0.40 -2.12
C GLU A 110 -7.92 -1.71 -2.78
N ALA A 111 -8.82 -1.62 -3.76
CA ALA A 111 -9.31 -2.77 -4.53
C ALA A 111 -8.19 -3.46 -5.33
N ALA A 112 -7.16 -2.71 -5.73
CA ALA A 112 -6.00 -3.21 -6.48
C ALA A 112 -4.76 -3.43 -5.60
N SER A 113 -4.95 -3.71 -4.30
CA SER A 113 -3.81 -3.89 -3.39
C SER A 113 -3.09 -5.22 -3.57
N ILE A 114 -1.76 -5.18 -3.59
CA ILE A 114 -0.89 -6.38 -3.64
C ILE A 114 -1.18 -7.35 -2.49
N ARG A 115 -1.55 -6.85 -1.31
CA ARG A 115 -1.91 -7.69 -0.17
C ARG A 115 -3.13 -8.56 -0.46
N ALA A 116 -4.19 -7.96 -1.01
CA ALA A 116 -5.38 -8.72 -1.41
C ALA A 116 -5.07 -9.73 -2.53
N LEU A 117 -4.11 -9.40 -3.41
CA LEU A 117 -3.65 -10.29 -4.46
C LEU A 117 -2.86 -11.50 -3.92
N LEU A 118 -2.03 -11.31 -2.89
CA LEU A 118 -1.35 -12.41 -2.22
C LEU A 118 -2.34 -13.31 -1.47
N ASP A 119 -3.31 -12.72 -0.75
CA ASP A 119 -4.41 -13.47 -0.13
C ASP A 119 -5.18 -14.28 -1.19
N LEU A 120 -5.42 -13.69 -2.38
CA LEU A 120 -6.06 -14.37 -3.51
C LEU A 120 -5.24 -15.58 -3.97
N CYS A 121 -3.94 -15.39 -4.19
CA CYS A 121 -3.03 -16.46 -4.63
C CYS A 121 -3.07 -17.65 -3.67
N ASP A 122 -3.01 -17.39 -2.36
CA ASP A 122 -3.10 -18.43 -1.34
C ASP A 122 -4.45 -19.17 -1.39
N LEU A 123 -5.56 -18.44 -1.46
CA LEU A 123 -6.89 -19.06 -1.45
C LEU A 123 -7.19 -19.86 -2.73
N ILE A 124 -6.69 -19.46 -3.89
CA ILE A 124 -6.87 -20.21 -5.16
C ILE A 124 -6.32 -21.64 -5.05
N THR A 125 -5.31 -21.87 -4.21
CA THR A 125 -4.75 -23.22 -4.00
C THR A 125 -5.73 -24.18 -3.31
N VAL A 126 -6.77 -23.66 -2.64
CA VAL A 126 -7.71 -24.44 -1.83
C VAL A 126 -9.18 -24.23 -2.20
N MET A 127 -9.51 -23.25 -3.05
CA MET A 127 -10.89 -23.00 -3.48
C MET A 127 -10.97 -22.41 -4.90
N PRO A 128 -12.15 -22.46 -5.55
CA PRO A 128 -12.34 -21.87 -6.88
C PRO A 128 -11.98 -20.38 -6.93
N VAL A 129 -11.43 -19.94 -8.07
CA VAL A 129 -10.89 -18.58 -8.25
C VAL A 129 -11.94 -17.51 -7.99
N GLU A 130 -13.16 -17.69 -8.48
CA GLU A 130 -14.26 -16.74 -8.35
C GLU A 130 -14.63 -16.56 -6.86
N ARG A 131 -14.63 -17.66 -6.11
CA ARG A 131 -14.87 -17.64 -4.66
C ARG A 131 -13.73 -16.94 -3.94
N ALA A 132 -12.48 -17.22 -4.33
CA ALA A 132 -11.32 -16.58 -3.72
C ALA A 132 -11.33 -15.06 -3.95
N ILE A 133 -11.54 -14.60 -5.20
CA ILE A 133 -11.66 -13.16 -5.55
C ILE A 133 -12.79 -12.50 -4.76
N LYS A 134 -13.95 -13.16 -4.65
CA LYS A 134 -15.06 -12.63 -3.86
C LYS A 134 -14.65 -12.34 -2.42
N ARG A 135 -13.89 -13.25 -1.77
CA ARG A 135 -13.51 -13.11 -0.36
C ARG A 135 -12.34 -12.14 -0.12
N THR A 136 -11.40 -12.07 -1.05
CA THR A 136 -10.16 -11.32 -0.84
C THR A 136 -10.23 -9.89 -1.37
N ILE A 137 -11.10 -9.62 -2.34
CA ILE A 137 -11.21 -8.34 -3.02
C ILE A 137 -12.63 -7.78 -2.89
N ILE A 138 -13.65 -8.46 -3.44
CA ILE A 138 -15.00 -7.88 -3.59
C ILE A 138 -15.68 -7.61 -2.25
N ASP A 139 -15.68 -8.59 -1.32
CA ASP A 139 -16.34 -8.49 -0.02
C ASP A 139 -15.70 -7.43 0.91
N LYS A 140 -14.54 -6.87 0.53
CA LYS A 140 -13.88 -5.77 1.27
C LYS A 140 -14.34 -4.38 0.83
N LEU A 141 -15.07 -4.28 -0.28
CA LEU A 141 -15.54 -3.00 -0.83
C LEU A 141 -16.92 -2.66 -0.29
N GLU A 142 -17.14 -1.38 0.03
CA GLU A 142 -18.44 -0.89 0.49
C GLU A 142 -19.36 -0.46 -0.67
N ASP A 143 -18.79 -0.03 -1.80
CA ASP A 143 -19.56 0.45 -2.96
C ASP A 143 -19.94 -0.71 -3.90
N GLU A 144 -21.26 -0.95 -4.05
CA GLU A 144 -21.83 -1.96 -4.95
C GLU A 144 -21.42 -1.77 -6.42
N ARG A 145 -21.17 -0.53 -6.85
CA ARG A 145 -20.72 -0.23 -8.22
C ARG A 145 -19.29 -0.71 -8.43
N GLU A 146 -18.41 -0.50 -7.45
CA GLU A 146 -17.04 -1.02 -7.48
C GLU A 146 -17.06 -2.55 -7.48
N GLN A 147 -17.89 -3.16 -6.63
CA GLN A 147 -18.06 -4.62 -6.60
C GLN A 147 -18.51 -5.16 -7.97
N GLN A 148 -19.51 -4.56 -8.60
CA GLN A 148 -20.00 -4.98 -9.91
C GLN A 148 -18.96 -4.81 -11.00
N ALA A 149 -18.18 -3.73 -10.96
CA ALA A 149 -17.09 -3.50 -11.90
C ALA A 149 -16.05 -4.63 -11.82
N ILE A 150 -15.70 -5.07 -10.61
CA ILE A 150 -14.77 -6.18 -10.41
C ILE A 150 -15.38 -7.51 -10.87
N TYR A 151 -16.66 -7.79 -10.59
CA TYR A 151 -17.33 -8.99 -11.12
C TYR A 151 -17.22 -9.08 -12.64
N ASN A 152 -17.47 -7.97 -13.35
CA ASN A 152 -17.34 -7.93 -14.81
C ASN A 152 -15.89 -8.21 -15.26
N ALA A 153 -14.89 -7.71 -14.52
CA ALA A 153 -13.48 -7.97 -14.81
C ALA A 153 -13.09 -9.44 -14.58
N VAL A 154 -13.72 -10.12 -13.60
CA VAL A 154 -13.51 -11.55 -13.36
C VAL A 154 -13.97 -12.38 -14.57
N GLU A 155 -15.16 -12.12 -15.09
CA GLU A 155 -15.72 -12.84 -16.25
C GLU A 155 -14.88 -12.72 -17.53
N LEU A 156 -14.05 -11.67 -17.64
CA LEU A 156 -13.15 -11.46 -18.78
C LEU A 156 -11.80 -12.18 -18.65
N ASN A 157 -11.42 -12.56 -17.43
CA ASN A 157 -10.09 -13.10 -17.13
C ASN A 157 -10.10 -14.59 -16.75
N PHE A 158 -11.20 -15.10 -16.19
CA PHE A 158 -11.36 -16.47 -15.70
C PHE A 158 -12.60 -17.13 -16.30
#